data_AF-A0A316QQJ5-F1
#
_entry.id   AF-A0A316QQJ5-F1
#
_cell.length_a   1.000
_cell.length_b   1.000
_cell.length_c   1.000
_cell.angle_alpha   90.00
_cell.angle_beta   90.00
_cell.angle_gamma   90.00
#
_symmetry.space_group_name_H-M   'P 1'
#
loop_
_entity.id
_entity.type
_entity.pdbx_description
1 polymer ?
#
loop_
_entity_poly.entity_id
_entity_poly.type
_entity_poly.pdbx_seq_one_letter_code
_entity_poly.pdbx_strand_id
1 'polypeptide(L)'
;MKNLKELQPILTAVYCINRTNGQEDEDIRNLIDYVFRQILGCNTNLLLLCCIGKTKETIMPEITQILKEDTNYYKDMEYREAIRK
;
A
#
# COMPACT_ATOMS: atom_id res chain seq x y z
N MET A 1 -10.28 19.20 4.46
CA MET A 1 -10.59 17.86 3.90
C MET A 1 -9.45 16.93 4.29
N LYS A 2 -9.71 15.77 4.89
CA LYS A 2 -8.67 14.77 5.17
C LYS A 2 -7.95 14.44 3.86
N ASN A 3 -6.64 14.23 3.89
CA ASN A 3 -5.77 14.20 2.71
C ASN A 3 -6.00 12.93 1.86
N LEU A 4 -7.15 12.86 1.16
CA LEU A 4 -7.58 11.72 0.34
C LEU A 4 -6.57 11.37 -0.77
N LYS A 5 -5.67 12.30 -1.09
CA LYS A 5 -4.56 12.11 -2.04
C LYS A 5 -3.60 10.99 -1.62
N GLU A 6 -3.42 10.78 -0.31
CA GLU A 6 -2.53 9.74 0.22
C GLU A 6 -3.22 8.36 0.26
N LEU A 7 -4.54 8.28 0.04
CA LEU A 7 -5.29 7.04 0.22
C LEU A 7 -4.92 5.98 -0.84
N GLN A 8 -4.81 6.38 -2.10
CA GLN A 8 -4.43 5.48 -3.19
C GLN A 8 -3.04 4.85 -2.98
N PRO A 9 -1.95 5.61 -2.73
CA PRO A 9 -0.62 5.02 -2.49
C PRO A 9 -0.59 4.12 -1.25
N ILE A 10 -1.33 4.47 -0.18
CA ILE A 10 -1.46 3.62 1.00
C ILE A 10 -2.14 2.28 0.66
N LEU A 11 -3.28 2.31 -0.05
CA LEU A 11 -3.99 1.08 -0.42
C LEU A 11 -3.21 0.23 -1.42
N THR A 12 -2.44 0.85 -2.32
CA THR A 12 -1.47 0.16 -3.17
C THR A 12 -0.44 -0.59 -2.33
N ALA A 13 0.15 0.07 -1.32
CA ALA A 13 1.11 -0.56 -0.43
C ALA A 13 0.49 -1.77 0.30
N VAL A 14 -0.72 -1.61 0.87
CA VAL A 14 -1.40 -2.71 1.56
C VAL A 14 -1.67 -3.88 0.61
N TYR A 15 -2.14 -3.62 -0.61
CA TYR A 15 -2.39 -4.66 -1.61
C TYR A 15 -1.12 -5.45 -1.92
N CYS A 16 -0.03 -4.75 -2.23
CA CYS A 16 1.24 -5.36 -2.59
C CYS A 16 1.84 -6.17 -1.42
N ILE A 17 1.76 -5.66 -0.20
CA ILE A 17 2.21 -6.39 1.00
C ILE A 17 1.37 -7.65 1.20
N ASN A 18 0.04 -7.55 1.12
CA ASN A 18 -0.85 -8.70 1.28
C ASN A 18 -0.62 -9.76 0.20
N ARG A 19 -0.42 -9.35 -1.06
CA ARG A 19 -0.26 -10.27 -2.19
C ARG A 19 1.08 -11.01 -2.19
N THR A 20 2.11 -10.46 -1.56
CA THR A 20 3.49 -10.98 -1.60
C THR A 20 3.99 -11.57 -0.28
N ASN A 21 3.16 -11.58 0.77
CA ASN A 21 3.53 -12.07 2.11
C ASN A 21 3.58 -13.61 2.24
N GLY A 22 3.18 -14.37 1.21
CA GLY A 22 3.09 -15.84 1.22
C GLY A 22 1.86 -16.42 1.91
N GLN A 23 1.03 -15.58 2.55
CA GLN A 23 -0.23 -15.91 3.22
C GLN A 23 -1.22 -14.78 2.97
N GLU A 24 -1.71 -14.71 1.74
CA GLU A 24 -2.65 -13.66 1.35
C GLU A 24 -3.94 -13.75 2.16
N ASP A 25 -4.37 -12.61 2.68
CA ASP A 25 -5.69 -12.45 3.27
C ASP A 25 -6.71 -12.04 2.18
N GLU A 26 -7.70 -12.90 1.94
CA GLU A 26 -8.71 -12.66 0.90
C GLU A 26 -9.64 -11.49 1.22
N ASP A 27 -9.94 -11.26 2.50
CA ASP A 27 -10.82 -10.16 2.92
C ASP A 27 -10.13 -8.81 2.64
N ILE A 28 -8.82 -8.72 2.93
CA ILE A 28 -8.01 -7.55 2.58
C ILE A 28 -8.03 -7.31 1.06
N ARG A 29 -7.80 -8.36 0.25
CA ARG A 29 -7.83 -8.23 -1.22
C ARG A 29 -9.19 -7.73 -1.70
N ASN A 30 -10.28 -8.34 -1.24
CA ASN A 30 -11.63 -8.01 -1.68
C ASN A 30 -12.03 -6.57 -1.30
N LEU A 31 -11.64 -6.10 -0.11
CA LEU A 31 -11.87 -4.73 0.32
C LEU A 31 -11.11 -3.72 -0.56
N ILE A 32 -9.84 -4.01 -0.88
CA ILE A 32 -9.06 -3.13 -1.75
C ILE A 32 -9.61 -3.12 -3.18
N ASP A 33 -9.95 -4.29 -3.73
CA ASP A 33 -10.57 -4.40 -5.06
C ASP A 33 -11.87 -3.59 -5.16
N TYR A 34 -12.69 -3.61 -4.11
CA TYR A 34 -13.90 -2.79 -4.03
C TYR A 34 -13.57 -1.30 -4.05
N VAL A 35 -12.64 -0.84 -3.21
CA VAL A 35 -12.27 0.58 -3.13
C VAL A 35 -11.67 1.08 -4.45
N PHE A 36 -10.77 0.32 -5.06
CA PHE A 36 -10.18 0.70 -6.36
C PHE A 36 -11.27 0.81 -7.43
N ARG A 37 -12.15 -0.19 -7.53
CA ARG A 37 -13.18 -0.25 -8.58
C ARG A 37 -14.28 0.80 -8.41
N GLN A 38 -14.79 0.98 -7.20
CA GLN A 38 -15.99 1.78 -6.95
C GLN A 38 -15.68 3.22 -6.53
N ILE A 39 -14.56 3.45 -5.84
CA ILE A 39 -14.25 4.76 -5.25
C ILE A 39 -13.18 5.48 -6.07
N LEU A 40 -12.11 4.78 -6.44
CA LEU A 40 -10.99 5.38 -7.18
C LEU A 40 -11.16 5.30 -8.70
N GLY A 41 -12.09 4.49 -9.20
CA GLY A 41 -12.31 4.30 -10.65
C GLY A 41 -11.14 3.60 -11.36
N CYS A 42 -10.34 2.83 -10.61
CA CYS A 42 -9.13 2.15 -11.07
C CYS A 42 -9.30 0.62 -10.96
N ASN A 43 -8.47 -0.15 -11.65
CA ASN A 43 -8.39 -1.61 -11.47
C ASN A 43 -7.10 -2.00 -10.74
N THR A 44 -7.13 -3.15 -10.07
CA THR A 44 -5.99 -3.72 -9.33
C THR A 44 -5.12 -4.65 -10.19
N ASN A 45 -5.44 -4.86 -11.48
CA ASN A 45 -4.68 -5.77 -12.33
C ASN A 45 -3.23 -5.32 -12.52
N LEU A 46 -2.99 -4.01 -12.65
CA LEU A 46 -1.62 -3.49 -12.70
C LEU A 46 -0.86 -3.76 -11.41
N LEU A 47 -1.52 -3.64 -10.25
CA LEU A 47 -0.92 -3.98 -8.96
C LEU A 47 -0.59 -5.47 -8.88
N LEU A 48 -1.49 -6.33 -9.35
CA LEU A 48 -1.27 -7.77 -9.44
C LEU A 48 -0.04 -8.08 -10.29
N LEU A 49 0.08 -7.49 -11.49
CA LEU A 49 1.24 -7.69 -12.37
C LEU A 49 2.55 -7.29 -11.69
N CYS A 50 2.58 -6.19 -10.94
CA CYS A 50 3.75 -5.77 -10.17
C CYS A 50 4.15 -6.76 -9.07
N CYS A 51 3.22 -7.59 -8.59
CA CYS A 51 3.45 -8.56 -7.51
C CYS A 51 3.88 -9.94 -8.00
N ILE A 52 3.66 -10.28 -9.27
CA ILE A 52 3.96 -11.63 -9.79
C ILE A 52 5.45 -11.94 -9.64
N GLY A 53 5.76 -13.07 -9.00
CA GLY A 53 7.14 -13.52 -8.78
C GLY A 53 7.90 -12.75 -7.69
N LYS A 54 7.26 -11.81 -6.99
CA LYS A 54 7.86 -11.07 -5.88
C LYS A 54 7.46 -11.67 -4.53
N THR A 55 8.40 -11.62 -3.59
CA THR A 55 8.13 -11.77 -2.15
C THR A 55 8.02 -10.40 -1.50
N LYS A 56 7.47 -10.35 -0.28
CA LYS A 56 7.42 -9.13 0.53
C LYS A 56 8.77 -8.41 0.56
N GLU A 57 9.85 -9.14 0.83
CA GLU A 57 11.21 -8.59 0.91
C GLU A 57 11.62 -7.90 -0.39
N THR A 58 11.31 -8.50 -1.54
CA THR A 58 11.69 -7.97 -2.85
C THR A 58 10.85 -6.77 -3.31
N ILE A 59 9.59 -6.65 -2.88
CA ILE A 59 8.70 -5.55 -3.26
C ILE A 59 8.77 -4.35 -2.30
N MET A 60 9.25 -4.56 -1.07
CA MET A 60 9.33 -3.50 -0.05
C MET A 60 10.13 -2.25 -0.47
N PRO A 61 11.24 -2.32 -1.25
CA PRO A 61 11.93 -1.12 -1.72
C PRO A 61 11.03 -0.21 -2.56
N GLU A 62 10.24 -0.77 -3.47
CA GLU A 62 9.30 -0.04 -4.32
C GLU A 62 8.16 0.56 -3.49
N ILE A 63 7.59 -0.22 -2.56
CA ILE A 63 6.56 0.26 -1.63
C ILE A 63 7.11 1.41 -0.77
N THR A 64 8.34 1.26 -0.28
CA THR A 64 8.99 2.30 0.54
C THR A 64 9.14 3.59 -0.25
N GLN A 65 9.50 3.51 -1.52
CA GLN A 65 9.61 4.68 -2.39
C GLN A 65 8.26 5.37 -2.58
N ILE A 66 7.21 4.62 -2.96
CA ILE A 66 5.84 5.15 -3.11
C ILE A 66 5.38 5.85 -1.82
N LEU A 67 5.59 5.23 -0.67
CA LEU A 67 5.18 5.79 0.61
C LEU A 67 6.01 7.02 1.01
N LYS A 68 7.28 7.13 0.60
CA LYS A 68 8.11 8.33 0.85
C LYS A 68 7.74 9.50 -0.06
N GLU A 69 7.43 9.23 -1.32
CA GLU A 69 7.17 10.25 -2.33
C GLU A 69 5.73 10.77 -2.26
N ASP A 70 4.76 9.87 -2.08
CA ASP A 70 3.33 10.19 -2.23
C ASP A 70 2.57 10.31 -0.92
N THR A 71 3.21 10.08 0.23
CA THR A 71 2.56 10.12 1.56
C THR A 71 3.42 10.74 2.65
N ASN A 72 2.81 11.06 3.79
CA ASN A 72 3.54 11.45 5.00
C ASN A 72 3.79 10.28 5.96
N TYR A 73 3.58 9.03 5.54
CA TYR A 73 3.66 7.84 6.41
C TYR A 73 4.98 7.75 7.18
N TYR A 74 6.13 7.89 6.50
CA TYR A 74 7.43 7.80 7.17
C TYR A 74 7.74 9.02 8.05
N LYS A 75 7.31 10.22 7.65
CA LYS A 75 7.45 11.42 8.50
C LYS A 75 6.66 11.29 9.80
N ASP A 76 5.45 10.71 9.73
CA ASP A 76 4.64 10.41 10.91
C ASP A 76 5.30 9.33 11.80
N MET A 77 5.88 8.29 11.19
CA MET A 77 6.65 7.28 11.93
C MET A 77 7.81 7.90 12.71
N GLU A 78 8.64 8.72 12.05
CA GLU A 78 9.78 9.41 12.66
C GLU A 78 9.36 10.34 13.81
N TYR A 79 8.27 11.10 13.61
CA TYR A 79 7.70 11.97 14.64
C TYR A 79 7.27 11.18 15.88
N ARG A 80 6.58 10.05 15.70
CA ARG A 80 6.14 9.18 16.81
C ARG A 80 7.30 8.55 17.55
N GLU A 81 8.38 8.19 16.84
CA GLU A 81 9.60 7.67 17.47
C GLU A 81 10.34 8.73 18.28
N ALA A 82 10.37 9.98 17.79
CA ALA A 82 11.00 11.10 18.50
C ALA A 82 10.29 11.47 19.80
N ILE A 83 8.95 11.34 19.87
CA ILE A 83 8.17 11.61 21.08
C ILE A 83 8.28 10.48 22.12
N ARG A 84 8.57 9.26 21.68
CA ARG A 84 8.71 8.10 22.58
C ARG A 84 10.07 8.04 23.29
N LYS A 85 11.06 8.82 22.85
CA LYS A 85 12.39 8.95 23.46
C LYS A 85 12.41 10.09 24.46
#